data_AF-A0A9W8H7I0-F1
#
_entry.id   AF-A0A9W8H7I0-F1
#
_cell.length_a   1.000
_cell.length_b   1.000
_cell.length_c   1.000
_cell.angle_alpha   90.00
_cell.angle_beta   90.00
_cell.angle_gamma   90.00
#
_symmetry.space_group_name_H-M   'P 1'
#
loop_
_entity.id
_entity.type
_entity.pdbx_description
1 polymer ?
#
loop_
_entity_poly.entity_id
_entity_poly.type
_entity_poly.pdbx_seq_one_letter_code
_entity_poly.pdbx_strand_id
1 'polypeptide(L)'
;MAPIELPEIADSDASSARASSEHDQAAGGAPRSRSPRAVPEHDPRRPPFARYQVKRDPAELRIPVYTSTTDWDAPLRKADFLYRRHLAELRRHRRAGVQRLAVFDFDNTLFRSPLPNPRLWDDRLLGMLKSTDLGWFHDARTLSAPYLEYTDRHWIRPVVELAQAEARRGDTLVMLLTGRSHAAYRDIVLRLLERCPGLRFDIVVLKETPTRQSPLVSPCIAESPDEVPQSPLTFDYKMGVVEDTIAALPAIREIAMWDDREGQCEKMQHYLDALAARSAGWIRSADIYYVPPQTIYMREANERELIHGLVARYNDRVRAMAGASDGGDAAKLPPGAIRITTYPSHIAVSLSPRSRALLARTVRSPAAWIRAADHMVVAVGEPEPAELEAQIGAAVGERVELVVDAMGAVRDAVIAVRVAEIRARGAARAPPPDTPACITVAHSGPTAARASLAQRITRWRALHAGPLVLDGTVAVHTLTTGELVRPPVVAEPVSIGGLVCARWPELRGRDIGAAVVRVRQRMADQGVANLEENRARIADIVATLF
;
A
#
# COMPACT_ATOMS: atom_id res chain seq x y z
N MET A 1 33.87 37.11 -14.83
CA MET A 1 32.39 37.04 -14.95
C MET A 1 31.83 38.01 -13.94
N ALA A 2 31.18 39.08 -14.41
CA ALA A 2 30.61 40.16 -13.60
C ALA A 2 29.33 39.69 -12.86
N PRO A 3 28.97 40.31 -11.72
CA PRO A 3 27.71 40.03 -11.05
C PRO A 3 26.56 40.81 -11.70
N ILE A 4 25.41 40.16 -11.79
CA ILE A 4 24.15 40.68 -12.34
C ILE A 4 23.40 41.38 -11.21
N GLU A 5 23.12 42.67 -11.38
CA GLU A 5 22.23 43.47 -10.52
C GLU A 5 20.76 43.18 -10.87
N LEU A 6 19.92 43.07 -9.84
CA LEU A 6 18.45 43.00 -9.95
C LEU A 6 17.86 44.37 -9.60
N PRO A 7 16.79 44.84 -10.29
CA PRO A 7 16.23 46.15 -10.04
C PRO A 7 15.24 46.18 -8.86
N GLU A 8 15.29 47.29 -8.13
CA GLU A 8 14.36 47.72 -7.09
C GLU A 8 12.92 47.87 -7.64
N ILE A 9 11.94 47.39 -6.87
CA ILE A 9 10.52 47.66 -7.10
C ILE A 9 10.08 48.68 -6.05
N ALA A 10 9.63 49.84 -6.54
CA ALA A 10 9.14 50.94 -5.75
C ALA A 10 7.74 50.69 -5.19
N ASP A 11 7.55 51.13 -3.95
CA ASP A 11 6.27 51.33 -3.28
C ASP A 11 5.42 52.41 -3.97
N SER A 12 4.11 52.18 -4.05
CA SER A 12 3.14 53.26 -4.16
C SER A 12 1.88 52.95 -3.35
N ASP A 13 1.76 53.63 -2.22
CA ASP A 13 0.51 53.90 -1.51
C ASP A 13 -0.47 54.70 -2.38
N ALA A 14 -1.78 54.40 -2.28
CA ALA A 14 -2.82 55.43 -2.22
C ALA A 14 -4.22 54.86 -1.88
N SER A 15 -4.68 55.35 -0.74
CA SER A 15 -5.99 55.35 -0.08
C SER A 15 -7.30 55.53 -0.91
N SER A 16 -8.34 54.86 -0.37
CA SER A 16 -9.68 55.38 0.01
C SER A 16 -10.77 55.76 -1.00
N ALA A 17 -11.98 55.19 -0.81
CA ALA A 17 -13.31 55.85 -0.66
C ALA A 17 -14.44 54.81 -0.99
N ARG A 18 -15.24 54.32 -0.03
CA ARG A 18 -16.54 54.84 0.49
C ARG A 18 -17.66 55.13 -0.54
N ALA A 19 -18.69 54.27 -0.48
CA ALA A 19 -20.11 54.56 -0.21
C ALA A 19 -21.18 54.52 -1.35
N SER A 20 -22.32 53.91 -0.99
CA SER A 20 -23.73 54.17 -1.40
C SER A 20 -24.19 53.61 -2.76
N SER A 21 -25.06 52.59 -2.84
CA SER A 21 -26.53 52.49 -2.57
C SER A 21 -27.42 52.97 -3.73
N GLU A 22 -28.23 52.08 -4.30
CA GLU A 22 -29.67 52.20 -4.67
C GLU A 22 -30.07 50.99 -5.53
N HIS A 23 -31.00 50.16 -5.05
CA HIS A 23 -32.44 50.13 -5.36
C HIS A 23 -32.76 49.58 -6.77
N ASP A 24 -33.25 48.33 -6.80
CA ASP A 24 -34.35 47.99 -7.70
C ASP A 24 -35.17 46.80 -7.18
N GLN A 25 -36.49 46.99 -7.11
CA GLN A 25 -37.49 46.00 -6.72
C GLN A 25 -38.21 45.51 -7.99
N ALA A 26 -38.40 44.20 -8.15
CA ALA A 26 -39.65 43.64 -8.69
C ALA A 26 -39.73 42.10 -8.58
N ALA A 27 -40.70 41.66 -7.78
CA ALA A 27 -41.64 40.55 -7.97
C ALA A 27 -41.20 39.16 -8.49
N GLY A 28 -41.54 38.12 -7.70
CA GLY A 28 -42.08 36.88 -8.28
C GLY A 28 -41.69 35.56 -7.60
N GLY A 29 -42.62 34.99 -6.82
CA GLY A 29 -42.73 33.54 -6.60
C GLY A 29 -41.92 32.95 -5.44
N ALA A 30 -42.57 32.77 -4.29
CA ALA A 30 -42.01 32.09 -3.12
C ALA A 30 -41.88 30.56 -3.36
N PRO A 31 -40.66 29.98 -3.33
CA PRO A 31 -40.48 28.55 -3.12
C PRO A 31 -40.39 28.28 -1.62
N ARG A 32 -41.12 27.27 -1.15
CA ARG A 32 -41.05 26.78 0.24
C ARG A 32 -39.60 26.45 0.61
N SER A 33 -38.98 27.34 1.38
CA SER A 33 -37.70 27.15 2.06
C SER A 33 -37.79 25.90 2.94
N ARG A 34 -37.21 24.78 2.47
CA ARG A 34 -36.79 23.72 3.38
C ARG A 34 -35.53 24.25 4.04
N SER A 35 -35.63 24.58 5.33
CA SER A 35 -34.47 24.88 6.17
C SER A 35 -33.36 23.88 5.87
N PRO A 36 -32.14 24.33 5.56
CA PRO A 36 -31.02 23.42 5.36
C PRO A 36 -30.93 22.55 6.61
N ARG A 37 -31.04 21.22 6.43
CA ARG A 37 -30.75 20.27 7.51
C ARG A 37 -29.40 20.67 8.07
N ALA A 38 -29.39 21.08 9.34
CA ALA A 38 -28.16 21.39 10.05
C ALA A 38 -27.15 20.28 9.77
N VAL A 39 -26.01 20.65 9.21
CA VAL A 39 -24.85 19.77 9.13
C VAL A 39 -24.60 19.33 10.57
N PRO A 40 -24.49 18.01 10.84
CA PRO A 40 -24.26 17.57 12.21
C PRO A 40 -23.03 18.29 12.76
N GLU A 41 -23.20 19.03 13.85
CA GLU A 41 -22.09 19.68 14.55
C GLU A 41 -21.01 18.64 14.80
N HIS A 42 -19.82 18.91 14.28
CA HIS A 42 -18.65 18.08 14.53
C HIS A 42 -18.34 18.19 16.03
N ASP A 43 -18.64 17.13 16.80
CA ASP A 43 -18.22 17.05 18.20
C ASP A 43 -16.69 16.96 18.22
N PRO A 44 -15.97 18.04 18.60
CA PRO A 44 -14.51 18.07 18.59
C PRO A 44 -13.92 17.08 19.61
N ARG A 45 -14.75 16.44 20.45
CA ARG A 45 -14.36 15.45 21.45
C ARG A 45 -14.37 14.02 20.92
N ARG A 46 -14.99 13.74 19.77
CA ARG A 46 -14.89 12.42 19.14
C ARG A 46 -13.69 12.41 18.20
N PRO A 47 -12.66 11.57 18.44
CA PRO A 47 -11.58 11.44 17.50
C PRO A 47 -12.17 11.03 16.14
N PRO A 48 -11.70 11.61 15.02
CA PRO A 48 -12.20 11.29 13.69
C PRO A 48 -11.95 9.82 13.29
N PHE A 49 -11.17 9.10 14.09
CA PHE A 49 -10.81 7.70 13.91
C PHE A 49 -11.40 6.88 15.06
N ALA A 50 -12.04 5.75 14.73
CA ALA A 50 -12.50 4.81 15.72
C ALA A 50 -11.33 3.96 16.24
N ARG A 51 -11.41 3.56 17.52
CA ARG A 51 -10.52 2.53 18.08
C ARG A 51 -10.60 1.28 17.20
N TYR A 52 -9.44 0.71 16.90
CA TYR A 52 -9.33 -0.51 16.12
C TYR A 52 -10.06 -1.66 16.82
N GLN A 53 -10.94 -2.32 16.08
CA GLN A 53 -11.65 -3.51 16.55
C GLN A 53 -10.89 -4.74 16.05
N VAL A 54 -10.34 -5.49 16.99
CA VAL A 54 -9.65 -6.75 16.73
C VAL A 54 -10.60 -7.75 16.07
N LYS A 55 -10.11 -8.51 15.08
CA LYS A 55 -10.91 -9.47 14.30
C LYS A 55 -10.47 -10.92 14.49
N ARG A 56 -9.17 -11.14 14.76
CA ARG A 56 -8.52 -12.45 14.87
C ARG A 56 -8.09 -12.73 16.30
N ASP A 57 -8.03 -14.01 16.65
CA ASP A 57 -7.50 -14.47 17.92
C ASP A 57 -5.98 -14.17 18.01
N PRO A 58 -5.46 -13.65 19.14
CA PRO A 58 -4.03 -13.36 19.29
C PRO A 58 -3.14 -14.60 19.12
N ALA A 59 -3.62 -15.80 19.45
CA ALA A 59 -2.87 -17.06 19.30
C ALA A 59 -2.52 -17.37 17.83
N GLU A 60 -3.35 -16.92 16.88
CA GLU A 60 -3.11 -17.09 15.45
C GLU A 60 -1.96 -16.20 14.94
N LEU A 61 -1.65 -15.11 15.65
CA LEU A 61 -0.75 -14.06 15.18
C LEU A 61 0.69 -14.21 15.65
N ARG A 62 0.96 -15.16 16.56
CA ARG A 62 2.29 -15.44 17.15
C ARG A 62 3.01 -14.14 17.58
N ILE A 63 2.33 -13.33 18.38
CA ILE A 63 2.82 -12.00 18.78
C ILE A 63 3.91 -12.16 19.85
N PRO A 64 5.14 -11.67 19.61
CA PRO A 64 6.21 -11.71 20.59
C PRO A 64 5.93 -10.76 21.77
N VAL A 65 6.42 -11.13 22.95
CA VAL A 65 6.39 -10.28 24.14
C VAL A 65 7.72 -9.55 24.27
N TYR A 66 7.67 -8.23 24.32
CA TYR A 66 8.83 -7.39 24.60
C TYR A 66 8.80 -6.89 26.04
N THR A 67 9.96 -6.82 26.64
CA THR A 67 10.21 -6.13 27.91
C THR A 67 11.49 -5.35 27.73
N SER A 68 11.47 -4.04 27.99
CA SER A 68 12.70 -3.26 28.00
C SER A 68 13.67 -3.83 29.03
N THR A 69 14.89 -4.13 28.59
CA THR A 69 15.99 -4.57 29.46
C THR A 69 16.99 -3.44 29.70
N THR A 70 16.68 -2.23 29.24
CA THR A 70 17.56 -1.07 29.33
C THR A 70 17.61 -0.60 30.78
N ASP A 71 18.81 -0.57 31.37
CA ASP A 71 19.04 0.12 32.65
C ASP A 71 19.09 1.63 32.40
N TRP A 72 17.97 2.30 32.68
CA TRP A 72 17.81 3.74 32.47
C TRP A 72 18.53 4.61 33.51
N ASP A 73 19.09 4.01 34.56
CA ASP A 73 19.90 4.70 35.56
C ASP A 73 21.41 4.58 35.26
N ALA A 74 21.81 3.64 34.40
CA ALA A 74 23.16 3.56 33.87
C ALA A 74 23.44 4.65 32.79
N PRO A 75 24.70 5.12 32.66
CA PRO A 75 25.07 6.02 31.56
C PRO A 75 24.90 5.32 30.20
N LEU A 76 24.11 5.94 29.32
CA LEU A 76 24.00 5.49 27.93
C LEU A 76 25.32 5.69 27.17
N ARG A 77 25.67 4.68 26.38
CA ARG A 77 26.89 4.61 25.56
C ARG A 77 26.62 5.18 24.18
N LYS A 78 27.69 5.53 23.46
CA LYS A 78 27.62 5.99 22.05
C LYS A 78 27.04 4.92 21.11
N ALA A 79 27.18 3.64 21.48
CA ALA A 79 26.65 2.50 20.73
C ALA A 79 25.15 2.28 20.96
N ASP A 80 24.55 2.90 21.99
CA ASP A 80 23.10 2.82 22.18
C ASP A 80 22.36 3.58 21.09
N PHE A 81 21.15 3.09 20.78
CA PHE A 81 20.27 3.72 19.81
C PHE A 81 20.08 5.22 20.13
N LEU A 82 20.13 6.05 19.10
CA LEU A 82 19.93 7.49 19.18
C LEU A 82 18.62 7.84 19.89
N TYR A 83 17.53 7.13 19.62
CA TYR A 83 16.26 7.41 20.31
C TYR A 83 16.35 7.17 21.83
N ARG A 84 17.12 6.18 22.29
CA ARG A 84 17.31 5.94 23.73
C ARG A 84 18.04 7.12 24.39
N ARG A 85 19.02 7.71 23.70
CA ARG A 85 19.71 8.91 24.18
C ARG A 85 18.75 10.10 24.31
N HIS A 86 17.88 10.31 23.33
CA HIS A 86 16.84 11.34 23.43
C HIS A 86 15.84 11.04 24.56
N LEU A 87 15.43 9.78 24.75
CA LEU A 87 14.56 9.39 25.87
C LEU A 87 15.21 9.64 27.22
N ALA A 88 16.52 9.38 27.37
CA ALA A 88 17.24 9.67 28.60
C ALA A 88 17.30 11.18 28.91
N GLU A 89 17.46 12.03 27.88
CA GLU A 89 17.38 13.47 28.01
C GLU A 89 15.96 13.91 28.42
N LEU A 90 14.92 13.43 27.73
CA LEU A 90 13.53 13.70 28.07
C LEU A 90 13.19 13.25 29.51
N ARG A 91 13.70 12.09 29.94
CA ARG A 91 13.56 11.60 31.32
C ARG A 91 14.12 12.59 32.33
N ARG A 92 15.24 13.27 32.07
CA ARG A 92 15.80 14.26 33.00
C ARG A 92 14.90 15.49 33.16
N HIS A 93 14.22 15.90 32.09
CA HIS A 93 13.44 17.14 32.09
C HIS A 93 11.95 16.96 32.38
N ARG A 94 11.39 15.77 32.11
CA ARG A 94 9.93 15.54 32.12
C ARG A 94 9.45 14.33 32.92
N ARG A 95 10.32 13.67 33.70
CA ARG A 95 10.07 12.36 34.38
C ARG A 95 8.69 12.22 35.03
N ALA A 96 8.25 13.22 35.78
CA ALA A 96 7.04 13.15 36.61
C ALA A 96 5.78 13.70 35.93
N GLY A 97 5.92 14.46 34.84
CA GLY A 97 4.81 15.16 34.20
C GLY A 97 4.12 14.40 33.07
N VAL A 98 4.79 13.41 32.48
CA VAL A 98 4.27 12.66 31.33
C VAL A 98 3.40 11.50 31.79
N GLN A 99 2.08 11.61 31.58
CA GLN A 99 1.10 10.58 31.90
C GLN A 99 0.51 9.91 30.66
N ARG A 100 0.72 10.48 29.47
CA ARG A 100 0.17 9.98 28.21
C ARG A 100 1.25 9.89 27.13
N LEU A 101 1.19 8.83 26.34
CA LEU A 101 2.02 8.62 25.15
C LEU A 101 1.14 8.62 23.90
N ALA A 102 1.37 9.59 23.00
CA ALA A 102 0.68 9.70 21.72
C ALA A 102 1.68 9.39 20.59
N VAL A 103 1.47 8.29 19.85
CA VAL A 103 2.40 7.82 18.81
C VAL A 103 1.76 7.89 17.42
N PHE A 104 2.35 8.64 16.51
CA PHE A 104 1.89 8.76 15.13
C PHE A 104 2.85 8.02 14.21
N ASP A 105 2.34 7.14 13.35
CA ASP A 105 3.11 6.68 12.20
C ASP A 105 3.23 7.79 11.13
N PHE A 106 4.23 7.68 10.26
CA PHE A 106 4.46 8.66 9.20
C PHE A 106 3.71 8.31 7.91
N ASP A 107 4.02 7.14 7.31
CA ASP A 107 3.61 6.80 5.95
C ASP A 107 2.12 6.48 5.90
N ASN A 108 1.37 7.21 5.08
CA ASN A 108 -0.09 7.11 4.91
C ASN A 108 -0.92 7.30 6.19
N THR A 109 -0.29 7.67 7.30
CA THR A 109 -0.93 8.03 8.57
C THR A 109 -0.92 9.54 8.75
N LEU A 110 0.27 10.15 8.86
CA LEU A 110 0.44 11.60 8.97
C LEU A 110 0.64 12.25 7.60
N PHE A 111 1.39 11.55 6.72
CA PHE A 111 1.80 12.02 5.41
C PHE A 111 1.43 11.00 4.34
N ARG A 112 0.78 11.44 3.25
CA ARG A 112 0.40 10.62 2.09
C ARG A 112 1.66 10.30 1.28
N SER A 113 2.35 9.23 1.66
CA SER A 113 3.51 8.73 0.95
C SER A 113 3.08 7.98 -0.32
N PRO A 114 3.74 8.17 -1.46
CA PRO A 114 3.38 7.46 -2.67
C PRO A 114 3.56 5.94 -2.51
N LEU A 115 2.57 5.19 -2.98
CA LEU A 115 2.67 3.75 -3.16
C LEU A 115 2.96 3.43 -4.63
N PRO A 116 3.54 2.26 -4.95
CA PRO A 116 3.59 1.81 -6.33
C PRO A 116 2.17 1.64 -6.90
N ASN A 117 1.98 2.09 -8.13
CA ASN A 117 0.71 2.17 -8.82
C ASN A 117 0.27 0.81 -9.39
N PRO A 118 -0.83 0.21 -8.90
CA PRO A 118 -1.31 -1.07 -9.39
C PRO A 118 -1.90 -1.01 -10.81
N ARG A 119 -2.00 0.19 -11.41
CA ARG A 119 -2.34 0.36 -12.82
C ARG A 119 -1.12 0.21 -13.75
N LEU A 120 0.09 0.24 -13.21
CA LEU A 120 1.32 0.12 -13.99
C LEU A 120 2.01 -1.22 -13.77
N TRP A 121 1.90 -1.76 -12.56
CA TRP A 121 2.64 -2.94 -12.11
C TRP A 121 1.69 -4.03 -11.65
N ASP A 122 2.01 -5.28 -11.98
CA ASP A 122 1.26 -6.42 -11.52
C ASP A 122 1.51 -6.73 -10.02
N ASP A 123 0.65 -7.57 -9.44
CA ASP A 123 0.74 -7.93 -8.01
C ASP A 123 2.10 -8.54 -7.63
N ARG A 124 2.74 -9.25 -8.56
CA ARG A 124 4.06 -9.87 -8.34
C ARG A 124 5.14 -8.81 -8.16
N LEU A 125 5.28 -7.89 -9.12
CA LEU A 125 6.26 -6.82 -9.05
C LEU A 125 5.95 -5.86 -7.89
N LEU A 126 4.67 -5.56 -7.63
CA LEU A 126 4.26 -4.77 -6.46
C LEU A 126 4.74 -5.42 -5.15
N GLY A 127 4.64 -6.75 -5.04
CA GLY A 127 5.15 -7.51 -3.90
C GLY A 127 6.66 -7.36 -3.74
N MET A 128 7.42 -7.49 -4.83
CA MET A 128 8.88 -7.31 -4.84
C MET A 128 9.30 -5.87 -4.53
N LEU A 129 8.55 -4.88 -5.01
CA LEU A 129 8.79 -3.46 -4.70
C LEU A 129 8.61 -3.15 -3.22
N LYS A 130 7.59 -3.74 -2.59
CA LYS A 130 7.30 -3.55 -1.16
C LYS A 130 8.22 -4.39 -0.25
N SER A 131 8.95 -5.36 -0.80
CA SER A 131 9.93 -6.13 -0.04
C SER A 131 11.21 -5.34 0.19
N THR A 132 12.10 -5.88 1.03
CA THR A 132 13.44 -5.31 1.25
C THR A 132 14.37 -5.44 0.05
N ASP A 133 14.02 -6.26 -0.96
CA ASP A 133 14.88 -6.59 -2.10
C ASP A 133 15.00 -5.42 -3.08
N LEU A 134 13.85 -4.96 -3.60
CA LEU A 134 13.79 -3.73 -4.39
C LEU A 134 13.67 -2.50 -3.49
N GLY A 135 12.92 -2.61 -2.39
CA GLY A 135 12.95 -1.64 -1.31
C GLY A 135 12.36 -0.28 -1.65
N TRP A 136 11.10 -0.24 -2.09
CA TRP A 136 10.36 1.02 -2.32
C TRP A 136 10.40 1.94 -1.10
N PHE A 137 10.08 1.40 0.08
CA PHE A 137 10.09 2.17 1.33
C PHE A 137 11.51 2.44 1.87
N HIS A 138 12.54 1.91 1.22
CA HIS A 138 13.94 2.08 1.57
C HIS A 138 14.70 3.01 0.62
N ASP A 139 14.08 3.43 -0.49
CA ASP A 139 14.67 4.39 -1.42
C ASP A 139 14.19 5.82 -1.14
N ALA A 140 15.12 6.65 -0.63
CA ALA A 140 14.88 8.05 -0.26
C ALA A 140 14.29 8.91 -1.39
N ARG A 141 14.50 8.53 -2.65
CA ARG A 141 13.92 9.19 -3.81
C ARG A 141 12.39 9.17 -3.78
N THR A 142 11.77 8.16 -3.15
CA THR A 142 10.29 8.10 -3.02
C THR A 142 9.67 9.27 -2.28
N LEU A 143 10.44 9.98 -1.45
CA LEU A 143 10.01 11.16 -0.71
C LEU A 143 10.77 12.44 -1.11
N SER A 144 11.47 12.41 -2.24
CA SER A 144 12.31 13.52 -2.70
C SER A 144 11.92 13.97 -4.11
N ALA A 145 12.22 15.22 -4.43
CA ALA A 145 12.14 15.70 -5.80
C ALA A 145 13.13 14.92 -6.71
N PRO A 146 12.83 14.72 -8.00
CA PRO A 146 11.60 15.12 -8.69
C PRO A 146 10.43 14.12 -8.55
N TYR A 147 10.63 12.99 -7.88
CA TYR A 147 9.65 11.91 -7.80
C TYR A 147 8.43 12.25 -6.93
N LEU A 148 8.62 13.12 -5.93
CA LEU A 148 7.55 13.67 -5.12
C LEU A 148 7.57 15.20 -5.15
N GLU A 149 6.51 15.80 -5.70
CA GLU A 149 6.27 17.24 -5.61
C GLU A 149 5.62 17.57 -4.27
N TYR A 150 6.40 18.12 -3.35
CA TYR A 150 5.88 18.53 -2.05
C TYR A 150 4.77 19.57 -2.21
N THR A 151 3.60 19.27 -1.64
CA THR A 151 2.45 20.16 -1.58
C THR A 151 1.66 19.83 -0.32
N ASP A 152 0.96 20.82 0.23
CA ASP A 152 0.15 20.68 1.46
C ASP A 152 -0.91 19.57 1.39
N ARG A 153 -1.31 19.16 0.19
CA ARG A 153 -2.22 18.02 -0.04
C ARG A 153 -1.65 16.67 0.41
N HIS A 154 -0.36 16.59 0.72
CA HIS A 154 0.25 15.36 1.24
C HIS A 154 0.00 15.18 2.73
N TRP A 155 -0.32 16.23 3.47
CA TRP A 155 -0.64 16.09 4.89
C TRP A 155 -2.07 15.60 5.09
N ILE A 156 -2.24 14.58 5.93
CA ILE A 156 -3.56 14.08 6.31
C ILE A 156 -4.08 14.99 7.42
N ARG A 157 -4.77 16.08 7.02
CA ARG A 157 -5.15 17.19 7.91
C ARG A 157 -5.81 16.76 9.23
N PRO A 158 -6.78 15.82 9.26
CA PRO A 158 -7.38 15.39 10.53
C PRO A 158 -6.37 14.76 11.51
N VAL A 159 -5.34 14.07 11.00
CA VAL A 159 -4.28 13.47 11.84
C VAL A 159 -3.27 14.54 12.28
N VAL A 160 -2.94 15.51 11.41
CA VAL A 160 -2.08 16.64 11.76
C VAL A 160 -2.70 17.49 12.86
N GLU A 161 -3.97 17.85 12.73
CA GLU A 161 -4.70 18.63 13.73
C GLU A 161 -4.76 17.90 15.08
N LEU A 162 -4.94 16.58 15.05
CA LEU A 162 -4.90 15.72 16.23
C LEU A 162 -3.50 15.70 16.88
N ALA A 163 -2.43 15.51 16.10
CA ALA A 163 -1.07 15.55 16.61
C ALA A 163 -0.73 16.91 17.24
N GLN A 164 -1.18 18.00 16.62
CA GLN A 164 -1.04 19.35 17.17
C GLN A 164 -1.84 19.54 18.46
N ALA A 165 -3.03 18.93 18.57
CA ALA A 165 -3.83 18.96 19.79
C ALA A 165 -3.17 18.18 20.93
N GLU A 166 -2.63 16.98 20.66
CA GLU A 166 -1.86 16.20 21.63
C GLU A 166 -0.60 16.98 22.07
N ALA A 167 0.08 17.69 21.16
CA ALA A 167 1.28 18.47 21.48
C ALA A 167 1.01 19.70 22.38
N ARG A 168 -0.25 20.15 22.48
CA ARG A 168 -0.66 21.21 23.41
C ARG A 168 -0.92 20.69 24.83
N ARG A 169 -1.01 19.37 25.03
CA ARG A 169 -1.26 18.78 26.34
C ARG A 169 0.03 18.74 27.15
N GLY A 170 0.02 19.40 28.31
CA GLY A 170 1.18 19.46 29.20
C GLY A 170 1.59 18.10 29.80
N ASP A 171 0.73 17.09 29.76
CA ASP A 171 0.96 15.75 30.33
C ASP A 171 1.31 14.68 29.28
N THR A 172 1.45 15.07 28.01
CA THR A 172 1.56 14.13 26.90
C THR A 172 2.95 14.19 26.28
N LEU A 173 3.51 13.03 25.97
CA LEU A 173 4.67 12.87 25.09
C LEU A 173 4.17 12.52 23.68
N VAL A 174 4.44 13.38 22.71
CA VAL A 174 4.04 13.19 21.33
C VAL A 174 5.22 12.70 20.51
N MET A 175 5.08 11.51 19.94
CA MET A 175 6.11 10.79 19.22
C MET A 175 5.72 10.57 17.76
N LEU A 176 6.64 10.85 16.84
CA LEU A 176 6.59 10.32 15.47
C LEU A 176 7.42 9.03 15.43
N LEU A 177 6.82 7.91 15.04
CA LEU A 177 7.48 6.61 14.99
C LEU A 177 7.26 5.94 13.64
N THR A 178 8.31 5.86 12.83
CA THR A 178 8.24 5.31 11.47
C THR A 178 9.19 4.13 11.26
N GLY A 179 8.79 3.20 10.39
CA GLY A 179 9.63 2.11 9.90
C GLY A 179 10.69 2.55 8.88
N ARG A 180 10.70 3.81 8.44
CA ARG A 180 11.72 4.37 7.52
C ARG A 180 13.10 4.35 8.19
N SER A 181 14.13 4.07 7.39
CA SER A 181 15.51 4.03 7.90
C SER A 181 16.02 5.41 8.29
N HIS A 182 16.61 5.53 9.47
CA HIS A 182 17.23 6.74 9.96
C HIS A 182 18.30 7.27 8.98
N ALA A 183 19.20 6.39 8.53
CA ALA A 183 20.32 6.77 7.65
C ALA A 183 19.87 7.38 6.32
N ALA A 184 18.73 6.93 5.78
CA ALA A 184 18.25 7.38 4.47
C ALA A 184 17.22 8.52 4.54
N TYR A 185 16.43 8.60 5.61
CA TYR A 185 15.23 9.45 5.63
C TYR A 185 15.23 10.55 6.69
N ARG A 186 16.15 10.55 7.66
CA ARG A 186 16.13 11.50 8.78
C ARG A 186 15.96 12.93 8.30
N ASP A 187 16.86 13.39 7.44
CA ASP A 187 16.85 14.80 7.02
C ASP A 187 15.68 15.10 6.08
N ILE A 188 15.16 14.11 5.34
CA ILE A 188 13.97 14.27 4.50
C ILE A 188 12.73 14.46 5.39
N VAL A 189 12.54 13.57 6.37
CA VAL A 189 11.39 13.62 7.28
C VAL A 189 11.40 14.90 8.11
N LEU A 190 12.56 15.30 8.65
CA LEU A 190 12.67 16.54 9.41
C LEU A 190 12.34 17.77 8.55
N ARG A 191 12.90 17.87 7.33
CA ARG A 191 12.54 18.95 6.40
C ARG A 191 11.07 18.95 6.00
N LEU A 192 10.43 17.79 5.89
CA LEU A 192 9.00 17.71 5.64
C LEU A 192 8.22 18.25 6.83
N LEU A 193 8.54 17.82 8.05
CA LEU A 193 7.90 18.29 9.27
C LEU A 193 8.03 19.81 9.46
N GLU A 194 9.21 20.38 9.20
CA GLU A 194 9.47 21.83 9.26
C GLU A 194 8.54 22.63 8.33
N ARG A 195 8.11 22.04 7.21
CA ARG A 195 7.17 22.67 6.27
C ARG A 195 5.71 22.59 6.69
N CYS A 196 5.40 21.94 7.81
CA CYS A 196 4.05 21.84 8.36
C CYS A 196 3.96 22.71 9.64
N PRO A 197 3.50 23.97 9.54
CA PRO A 197 3.48 24.88 10.69
C PRO A 197 2.70 24.30 11.88
N GLY A 198 3.28 24.43 13.07
CA GLY A 198 2.66 24.00 14.33
C GLY A 198 2.73 22.50 14.61
N LEU A 199 3.12 21.66 13.63
CA LEU A 199 3.32 20.24 13.85
C LEU A 199 4.67 20.01 14.56
N ARG A 200 4.62 19.59 15.82
CA ARG A 200 5.81 19.36 16.66
C ARG A 200 5.70 18.01 17.35
N PHE A 201 6.84 17.34 17.46
CA PHE A 201 7.00 16.08 18.16
C PHE A 201 8.10 16.27 19.21
N ASP A 202 7.89 15.74 20.41
CA ASP A 202 8.92 15.71 21.45
C ASP A 202 10.08 14.79 21.02
N ILE A 203 9.76 13.75 20.26
CA ILE A 203 10.73 12.82 19.72
C ILE A 203 10.30 12.30 18.34
N VAL A 204 11.25 12.25 17.42
CA VAL A 204 11.11 11.68 16.08
C VAL A 204 12.01 10.45 16.00
N VAL A 205 11.40 9.27 15.84
CA VAL A 205 12.08 7.97 15.89
C VAL A 205 12.00 7.30 14.52
N LEU A 206 13.15 7.14 13.88
CA LEU A 206 13.34 6.39 12.63
C LEU A 206 14.14 5.13 12.91
N LYS A 207 13.93 4.08 12.10
CA LYS A 207 14.59 2.78 12.29
C LYS A 207 16.11 2.87 12.07
N GLU A 208 16.88 2.61 13.12
CA GLU A 208 18.34 2.79 13.13
C GLU A 208 19.13 1.62 12.50
N THR A 209 18.50 0.48 12.22
CA THR A 209 19.17 -0.70 11.66
C THR A 209 19.48 -0.55 10.16
N PRO A 210 20.67 -1.00 9.69
CA PRO A 210 20.97 -1.07 8.27
C PRO A 210 19.98 -2.01 7.56
N THR A 211 19.21 -1.43 6.66
CA THR A 211 18.29 -2.16 5.79
C THR A 211 19.09 -2.65 4.60
N ARG A 212 19.56 -3.90 4.61
CA ARG A 212 19.93 -4.69 3.40
C ARG A 212 20.51 -6.05 3.79
N GLN A 213 19.63 -7.01 4.04
CA GLN A 213 19.86 -8.39 3.64
C GLN A 213 18.62 -8.80 2.84
N SER A 214 18.83 -9.10 1.57
CA SER A 214 17.78 -9.45 0.60
C SER A 214 17.48 -10.94 0.75
N PRO A 215 16.30 -11.35 1.23
CA PRO A 215 15.94 -12.77 1.30
C PRO A 215 15.90 -13.46 -0.08
N LEU A 216 15.73 -12.71 -1.19
CA LEU A 216 15.81 -13.27 -2.54
C LEU A 216 17.23 -13.62 -3.00
N VAL A 217 18.24 -13.11 -2.30
CA VAL A 217 19.66 -13.39 -2.54
C VAL A 217 20.18 -14.45 -1.56
N SER A 218 19.56 -14.58 -0.39
CA SER A 218 19.95 -15.54 0.67
C SER A 218 19.21 -16.88 0.61
N PRO A 219 19.28 -17.62 -0.51
CA PRO A 219 19.36 -19.08 -0.37
C PRO A 219 20.57 -19.70 -1.09
N CYS A 220 21.40 -18.92 -1.78
CA CYS A 220 22.45 -19.51 -2.63
C CYS A 220 23.85 -19.57 -2.01
N ILE A 221 24.21 -18.72 -1.04
CA ILE A 221 25.55 -18.72 -0.42
C ILE A 221 25.48 -18.18 1.01
N ALA A 222 25.06 -19.01 1.97
CA ALA A 222 25.30 -18.75 3.38
C ALA A 222 26.02 -19.98 3.95
N GLU A 223 27.34 -19.88 4.13
CA GLU A 223 28.17 -20.94 4.70
C GLU A 223 28.02 -21.04 6.24
N SER A 224 27.24 -20.15 6.87
CA SER A 224 26.75 -20.33 8.23
C SER A 224 25.40 -19.62 8.44
N PRO A 225 24.35 -20.32 8.91
CA PRO A 225 23.03 -19.75 9.20
C PRO A 225 22.99 -18.80 10.42
N ASP A 226 24.02 -18.79 11.27
CA ASP A 226 23.87 -18.35 12.67
C ASP A 226 24.34 -16.92 12.98
N GLU A 227 25.03 -16.22 12.08
CA GLU A 227 25.67 -14.91 12.40
C GLU A 227 25.12 -13.70 11.63
N VAL A 228 23.98 -13.85 10.96
CA VAL A 228 23.39 -12.78 10.16
C VAL A 228 22.25 -12.13 10.96
N PRO A 229 22.43 -10.95 11.58
CA PRO A 229 21.39 -10.36 12.43
C PRO A 229 20.21 -9.97 11.53
N GLN A 230 19.12 -10.74 11.61
CA GLN A 230 17.90 -10.41 10.90
C GLN A 230 17.44 -9.02 11.34
N SER A 231 17.26 -8.12 10.37
CA SER A 231 16.65 -6.82 10.66
C SER A 231 15.27 -7.06 11.29
N PRO A 232 14.99 -6.52 12.50
CA PRO A 232 13.73 -6.78 13.19
C PRO A 232 12.56 -6.35 12.31
N LEU A 233 11.45 -7.08 12.37
CA LEU A 233 10.25 -6.70 11.63
C LEU A 233 9.79 -5.31 12.09
N THR A 234 9.08 -4.58 11.22
CA THR A 234 8.62 -3.21 11.55
C THR A 234 7.80 -3.19 12.84
N PHE A 235 7.00 -4.23 13.07
CA PHE A 235 6.23 -4.43 14.30
C PHE A 235 7.14 -4.46 15.54
N ASP A 236 8.12 -5.37 15.55
CA ASP A 236 9.05 -5.63 16.65
C ASP A 236 9.79 -4.36 17.06
N TYR A 237 10.30 -3.64 16.06
CA TYR A 237 10.97 -2.37 16.25
C TYR A 237 10.06 -1.33 16.92
N LYS A 238 8.83 -1.17 16.43
CA LYS A 238 7.89 -0.18 16.99
C LYS A 238 7.53 -0.50 18.44
N MET A 239 7.21 -1.76 18.74
CA MET A 239 6.84 -2.17 20.10
C MET A 239 8.03 -2.07 21.07
N GLY A 240 9.26 -2.37 20.61
CA GLY A 240 10.47 -2.14 21.41
C GLY A 240 10.66 -0.67 21.79
N VAL A 241 10.41 0.27 20.88
CA VAL A 241 10.47 1.71 21.17
C VAL A 241 9.39 2.13 22.18
N VAL A 242 8.16 1.60 22.06
CA VAL A 242 7.06 1.87 23.00
C VAL A 242 7.42 1.38 24.40
N GLU A 243 7.92 0.15 24.53
CA GLU A 243 8.38 -0.42 25.81
C GLU A 243 9.51 0.39 26.45
N ASP A 244 10.53 0.74 25.66
CA ASP A 244 11.63 1.58 26.12
C ASP A 244 11.13 2.95 26.60
N THR A 245 10.13 3.52 25.94
CA THR A 245 9.54 4.81 26.32
C THR A 245 8.80 4.72 27.65
N ILE A 246 8.01 3.65 27.86
CA ILE A 246 7.29 3.41 29.11
C ILE A 246 8.28 3.16 30.26
N ALA A 247 9.33 2.38 30.02
CA ALA A 247 10.38 2.12 31.00
C ALA A 247 11.16 3.40 31.36
N ALA A 248 11.45 4.26 30.38
CA ALA A 248 12.09 5.55 30.60
C ALA A 248 11.21 6.52 31.39
N LEU A 249 9.89 6.50 31.14
CA LEU A 249 8.89 7.42 31.72
C LEU A 249 7.77 6.62 32.42
N PRO A 250 8.04 6.06 33.62
CA PRO A 250 7.13 5.13 34.30
C PRO A 250 5.84 5.78 34.82
N ALA A 251 5.66 7.09 34.65
CA ALA A 251 4.43 7.81 34.97
C ALA A 251 3.35 7.68 33.88
N ILE A 252 3.68 7.14 32.70
CA ILE A 252 2.71 6.91 31.62
C ILE A 252 1.60 5.95 32.09
N ARG A 253 0.35 6.35 31.86
CA ARG A 253 -0.89 5.63 32.18
C ARG A 253 -1.76 5.40 30.95
N GLU A 254 -1.58 6.20 29.91
CA GLU A 254 -2.38 6.14 28.68
C GLU A 254 -1.49 6.05 27.45
N ILE A 255 -1.85 5.19 26.51
CA ILE A 255 -1.16 5.01 25.24
C ILE A 255 -2.19 5.14 24.11
N ALA A 256 -1.91 5.99 23.14
CA ALA A 256 -2.69 6.10 21.92
C ALA A 256 -1.76 6.05 20.71
N MET A 257 -2.05 5.20 19.73
CA MET A 257 -1.25 5.11 18.51
C MET A 257 -2.12 5.19 17.26
N TRP A 258 -1.61 5.83 16.21
CA TRP A 258 -2.25 5.93 14.89
C TRP A 258 -1.37 5.27 13.83
N ASP A 259 -1.94 4.37 13.03
CA ASP A 259 -1.25 3.63 11.96
C ASP A 259 -2.22 3.30 10.82
N ASP A 260 -1.72 3.17 9.58
CA ASP A 260 -2.50 2.95 8.37
C ASP A 260 -2.62 1.46 7.97
N ARG A 261 -1.84 0.58 8.58
CA ARG A 261 -1.78 -0.83 8.18
C ARG A 261 -2.67 -1.66 9.07
N GLU A 262 -3.85 -2.01 8.58
CA GLU A 262 -4.83 -2.84 9.30
C GLU A 262 -4.20 -4.08 9.97
N GLY A 263 -3.36 -4.83 9.23
CA GLY A 263 -2.68 -6.01 9.76
C GLY A 263 -1.62 -5.71 10.84
N GLN A 264 -1.06 -4.51 10.87
CA GLN A 264 -0.19 -4.03 11.96
C GLN A 264 -1.03 -3.52 13.13
N CYS A 265 -2.07 -2.73 12.87
CA CYS A 265 -2.98 -2.21 13.89
C CYS A 265 -3.54 -3.34 14.75
N GLU A 266 -3.92 -4.46 14.14
CA GLU A 266 -4.42 -5.62 14.87
C GLU A 266 -3.38 -6.25 15.79
N LYS A 267 -2.16 -6.47 15.30
CA LYS A 267 -1.06 -7.00 16.11
C LYS A 267 -0.69 -6.05 17.25
N MET A 268 -0.68 -4.75 16.97
CA MET A 268 -0.37 -3.72 17.97
C MET A 268 -1.46 -3.61 19.02
N GLN A 269 -2.74 -3.69 18.65
CA GLN A 269 -3.83 -3.66 19.61
C GLN A 269 -3.77 -4.85 20.56
N HIS A 270 -3.57 -6.07 20.02
CA HIS A 270 -3.36 -7.27 20.84
C HIS A 270 -2.17 -7.13 21.80
N TYR A 271 -1.06 -6.58 21.29
CA TYR A 271 0.12 -6.33 22.12
C TYR A 271 -0.16 -5.32 23.23
N LEU A 272 -0.85 -4.23 22.93
CA LEU A 272 -1.23 -3.20 23.89
C LEU A 272 -2.23 -3.71 24.93
N ASP A 273 -3.18 -4.57 24.54
CA ASP A 273 -4.12 -5.22 25.46
C ASP A 273 -3.36 -6.15 26.43
N ALA A 274 -2.40 -6.94 25.92
CA ALA A 274 -1.54 -7.79 26.76
C ALA A 274 -0.63 -6.96 27.69
N LEU A 275 -0.10 -5.84 27.19
CA LEU A 275 0.67 -4.88 27.98
C LEU A 275 -0.18 -4.23 29.09
N ALA A 276 -1.42 -3.84 28.80
CA ALA A 276 -2.34 -3.30 29.79
C ALA A 276 -2.66 -4.36 30.87
N ALA A 277 -2.93 -5.60 30.46
CA ALA A 277 -3.21 -6.70 31.39
C ALA A 277 -2.04 -6.99 32.35
N ARG A 278 -0.80 -7.04 31.83
CA ARG A 278 0.40 -7.29 32.67
C ARG A 278 0.81 -6.08 33.54
N SER A 279 0.32 -4.88 33.24
CA SER A 279 0.62 -3.66 34.00
C SER A 279 -0.06 -3.61 35.39
N ALA A 280 -0.86 -4.63 35.73
CA ALA A 280 -1.66 -4.66 36.96
C ALA A 280 -2.52 -3.40 37.15
N GLY A 281 -3.02 -2.83 36.04
CA GLY A 281 -3.88 -1.64 36.03
C GLY A 281 -3.15 -0.30 36.08
N TRP A 282 -1.81 -0.24 36.07
CA TRP A 282 -1.13 1.04 35.95
C TRP A 282 -1.37 1.67 34.56
N ILE A 283 -1.46 0.88 33.50
CA ILE A 283 -1.89 1.36 32.18
C ILE A 283 -3.41 1.30 32.16
N ARG A 284 -4.03 2.47 32.17
CA ARG A 284 -5.49 2.65 32.20
C ARG A 284 -6.12 2.51 30.82
N SER A 285 -5.41 2.94 29.78
CA SER A 285 -5.85 2.84 28.39
C SER A 285 -4.67 2.62 27.44
N ALA A 286 -4.87 1.78 26.43
CA ALA A 286 -3.88 1.49 25.40
C ALA A 286 -4.59 1.16 24.08
N ASP A 287 -4.73 2.16 23.22
CA ASP A 287 -5.61 2.10 22.05
C ASP A 287 -4.85 2.35 20.75
N ILE A 288 -5.13 1.52 19.74
CA ILE A 288 -4.74 1.76 18.35
C ILE A 288 -5.92 2.37 17.60
N TYR A 289 -5.66 3.38 16.80
CA TYR A 289 -6.60 4.04 15.91
C TYR A 289 -6.17 3.80 14.47
N TYR A 290 -7.01 3.10 13.71
CA TYR A 290 -6.73 2.86 12.29
C TYR A 290 -7.03 4.12 11.49
N VAL A 291 -6.02 4.58 10.74
CA VAL A 291 -6.15 5.68 9.79
C VAL A 291 -6.32 5.07 8.40
N PRO A 292 -7.49 5.18 7.76
CA PRO A 292 -7.67 4.65 6.42
C PRO A 292 -6.64 5.26 5.45
N PRO A 293 -5.88 4.45 4.72
CA PRO A 293 -4.79 4.94 3.89
C PRO A 293 -5.32 5.84 2.78
N GLN A 294 -4.72 7.02 2.65
CA GLN A 294 -5.05 7.99 1.61
C GLN A 294 -3.99 7.93 0.51
N THR A 295 -4.00 6.82 -0.22
CA THR A 295 -2.98 6.48 -1.22
C THR A 295 -2.90 7.53 -2.31
N ILE A 296 -1.67 7.94 -2.61
CA ILE A 296 -1.33 8.66 -3.83
C ILE A 296 -0.34 7.83 -4.64
N TYR A 297 -0.26 8.13 -5.93
CA TYR A 297 0.67 7.52 -6.87
C TYR A 297 1.58 8.59 -7.45
N MET A 298 2.79 8.20 -7.83
CA MET A 298 3.69 9.13 -8.53
C MET A 298 3.16 9.39 -9.95
N ARG A 299 3.71 10.42 -10.59
CA ARG A 299 3.54 10.57 -12.04
C ARG A 299 4.12 9.35 -12.72
N GLU A 300 3.40 8.81 -13.70
CA GLU A 300 3.75 7.55 -14.36
C GLU A 300 5.19 7.53 -14.88
N ALA A 301 5.64 8.60 -15.55
CA ALA A 301 7.02 8.69 -16.05
C ALA A 301 8.07 8.56 -14.94
N ASN A 302 7.90 9.31 -13.85
CA ASN A 302 8.80 9.28 -12.70
C ASN A 302 8.78 7.92 -12.01
N GLU A 303 7.60 7.29 -11.91
CA GLU A 303 7.45 5.99 -11.28
C GLU A 303 8.15 4.89 -12.07
N ARG A 304 7.96 4.89 -13.40
CA ARG A 304 8.63 3.96 -14.31
C ARG A 304 10.14 4.12 -14.21
N GLU A 305 10.65 5.34 -14.33
CA GLU A 305 12.08 5.64 -14.20
C GLU A 305 12.64 5.13 -12.86
N LEU A 306 11.96 5.43 -11.75
CA LEU A 306 12.38 5.01 -10.42
C LEU A 306 12.47 3.49 -10.29
N ILE A 307 11.42 2.77 -10.74
CA ILE A 307 11.32 1.31 -10.64
C ILE A 307 12.33 0.61 -11.55
N HIS A 308 12.53 1.09 -12.77
CA HIS A 308 13.59 0.59 -13.63
C HIS A 308 14.97 0.77 -12.98
N GLY A 309 15.23 1.92 -12.35
CA GLY A 309 16.46 2.14 -11.59
C GLY A 309 16.59 1.24 -10.35
N LEU A 310 15.49 0.93 -9.64
CA LEU A 310 15.49 -0.01 -8.52
C LEU A 310 15.87 -1.43 -8.98
N VAL A 311 15.26 -1.89 -10.08
CA VAL A 311 15.54 -3.20 -10.66
C VAL A 311 16.95 -3.28 -11.23
N ALA A 312 17.43 -2.26 -11.94
CA ALA A 312 18.79 -2.20 -12.45
C ALA A 312 19.82 -2.38 -11.32
N ARG A 313 19.73 -1.58 -10.25
CA ARG A 313 20.64 -1.71 -9.10
C ARG A 313 20.52 -3.04 -8.36
N TYR A 314 19.33 -3.66 -8.35
CA TYR A 314 19.19 -5.00 -7.82
C TYR A 314 19.96 -6.00 -8.69
N ASN A 315 19.77 -5.95 -10.00
CA ASN A 315 20.45 -6.82 -10.96
C ASN A 315 21.97 -6.63 -10.93
N ASP A 316 22.47 -5.41 -10.75
CA ASP A 316 23.91 -5.14 -10.61
C ASP A 316 24.50 -5.83 -9.37
N ARG A 317 23.77 -5.84 -8.24
CA ARG A 317 24.20 -6.61 -7.06
C ARG A 317 24.24 -8.10 -7.37
N VAL A 318 23.22 -8.63 -8.05
CA VAL A 318 23.19 -10.06 -8.44
C VAL A 318 24.37 -10.41 -9.34
N ARG A 319 24.72 -9.57 -10.31
CA ARG A 319 25.90 -9.76 -11.17
C ARG A 319 27.19 -9.78 -10.37
N ALA A 320 27.37 -8.81 -9.47
CA ALA A 320 28.55 -8.73 -8.61
C ALA A 320 28.73 -9.99 -7.75
N MET A 321 27.63 -10.51 -7.17
CA MET A 321 27.66 -11.74 -6.38
C MET A 321 27.89 -13.01 -7.22
N ALA A 322 27.46 -13.00 -8.48
CA ALA A 322 27.72 -14.10 -9.41
C ALA A 322 29.16 -14.12 -9.95
N GLY A 323 30.01 -13.14 -9.58
CA GLY A 323 31.38 -13.02 -10.11
C GLY A 323 31.43 -12.72 -11.60
N ALA A 324 30.33 -12.26 -12.20
CA ALA A 324 30.27 -11.92 -13.62
C ALA A 324 30.99 -10.59 -13.85
N SER A 325 32.09 -10.61 -14.62
CA SER A 325 32.78 -9.41 -15.08
C SER A 325 31.99 -8.73 -16.21
N ASP A 326 32.16 -7.40 -16.33
CA ASP A 326 31.46 -6.53 -17.31
C ASP A 326 31.68 -6.90 -18.80
N GLY A 327 32.46 -7.95 -19.11
CA GLY A 327 32.76 -8.42 -20.46
C GLY A 327 31.85 -9.53 -21.00
N GLY A 328 30.91 -10.05 -20.21
CA GLY A 328 29.87 -10.97 -20.69
C GLY A 328 28.79 -10.23 -21.48
N ASP A 329 28.07 -10.96 -22.35
CA ASP A 329 26.95 -10.43 -23.15
C ASP A 329 25.95 -9.70 -22.25
N ALA A 330 26.04 -8.36 -22.17
CA ALA A 330 25.34 -7.53 -21.19
C ALA A 330 23.81 -7.70 -21.24
N ALA A 331 23.31 -8.23 -22.36
CA ALA A 331 21.93 -8.60 -22.59
C ALA A 331 21.44 -9.79 -21.74
N LYS A 332 22.31 -10.72 -21.33
CA LYS A 332 21.90 -11.92 -20.59
C LYS A 332 21.95 -11.71 -19.09
N LEU A 333 20.76 -11.58 -18.50
CA LEU A 333 20.60 -11.50 -17.04
C LEU A 333 21.02 -12.82 -16.35
N PRO A 334 21.80 -12.79 -15.25
CA PRO A 334 22.19 -13.99 -14.52
C PRO A 334 21.01 -14.59 -13.72
N PRO A 335 21.09 -15.86 -13.31
CA PRO A 335 20.14 -16.44 -12.36
C PRO A 335 19.99 -15.58 -11.10
N GLY A 336 18.76 -15.36 -10.65
CA GLY A 336 18.42 -14.48 -9.53
C GLY A 336 18.18 -13.02 -9.92
N ALA A 337 18.58 -12.58 -11.11
CA ALA A 337 18.26 -11.23 -11.58
C ALA A 337 16.76 -11.10 -11.92
N ILE A 338 16.23 -9.89 -11.93
CA ILE A 338 14.84 -9.59 -12.26
C ILE A 338 14.75 -9.16 -13.72
N ARG A 339 13.95 -9.90 -14.49
CA ARG A 339 13.51 -9.52 -15.82
C ARG A 339 12.18 -8.78 -15.70
N ILE A 340 12.11 -7.59 -16.27
CA ILE A 340 10.86 -6.84 -16.40
C ILE A 340 10.23 -7.16 -17.75
N THR A 341 8.92 -7.44 -17.75
CA THR A 341 8.15 -7.67 -18.98
C THR A 341 6.83 -6.90 -18.91
N THR A 342 6.52 -6.15 -19.95
CA THR A 342 5.21 -5.48 -20.10
C THR A 342 4.30 -6.36 -20.96
N TYR A 343 3.06 -6.52 -20.53
CA TYR A 343 2.07 -7.34 -21.21
C TYR A 343 0.68 -6.67 -21.18
N PRO A 344 -0.17 -6.92 -22.19
CA PRO A 344 -1.56 -6.48 -22.19
C PRO A 344 -2.34 -7.24 -21.11
N SER A 345 -2.84 -6.51 -20.11
CA SER A 345 -3.61 -7.10 -19.02
C SER A 345 -5.07 -7.30 -19.42
N HIS A 346 -5.68 -6.27 -20.02
CA HIS A 346 -7.06 -6.29 -20.46
C HIS A 346 -7.33 -5.14 -21.43
N ILE A 347 -8.38 -5.27 -22.21
CA ILE A 347 -8.96 -4.18 -23.00
C ILE A 347 -10.11 -3.57 -22.21
N ALA A 348 -10.15 -2.25 -22.15
CA ALA A 348 -11.21 -1.51 -21.48
C ALA A 348 -11.70 -0.33 -22.29
N VAL A 349 -12.96 0.06 -22.06
CA VAL A 349 -13.48 1.36 -22.48
C VAL A 349 -13.21 2.35 -21.34
N SER A 350 -12.22 3.21 -21.52
CA SER A 350 -11.88 4.28 -20.58
C SER A 350 -12.86 5.44 -20.73
N LEU A 351 -13.55 5.81 -19.65
CA LEU A 351 -14.58 6.84 -19.68
C LEU A 351 -13.98 8.24 -19.83
N SER A 352 -14.64 9.09 -20.61
CA SER A 352 -14.27 10.51 -20.71
C SER A 352 -14.43 11.21 -19.36
N PRO A 353 -13.68 12.31 -19.07
CA PRO A 353 -13.87 13.09 -17.85
C PRO A 353 -15.32 13.54 -17.62
N ARG A 354 -16.03 13.89 -18.69
CA ARG A 354 -17.46 14.27 -18.65
C ARG A 354 -18.32 13.09 -18.21
N SER A 355 -18.10 11.91 -18.79
CA SER A 355 -18.85 10.70 -18.46
C SER A 355 -18.59 10.19 -17.05
N ARG A 356 -17.35 10.30 -16.56
CA ARG A 356 -17.01 10.02 -15.16
C ARG A 356 -17.73 10.96 -14.20
N ALA A 357 -17.73 12.27 -14.48
CA ALA A 357 -18.43 13.26 -13.67
C ALA A 357 -19.95 13.04 -13.68
N LEU A 358 -20.51 12.69 -14.84
CA LEU A 358 -21.93 12.37 -14.99
C LEU A 358 -22.32 11.14 -14.17
N LEU A 359 -21.58 10.04 -14.31
CA LEU A 359 -21.82 8.81 -13.55
C LEU A 359 -21.71 9.05 -12.03
N ALA A 360 -20.71 9.82 -11.60
CA ALA A 360 -20.50 10.18 -10.20
C ALA A 360 -21.64 11.02 -9.59
N ARG A 361 -22.35 11.81 -10.41
CA ARG A 361 -23.53 12.60 -10.01
C ARG A 361 -24.80 11.76 -9.97
N THR A 362 -24.94 10.82 -10.91
CA THR A 362 -26.13 9.96 -11.05
C THR A 362 -26.16 8.86 -10.00
N VAL A 363 -25.01 8.22 -9.73
CA VAL A 363 -24.92 7.09 -8.79
C VAL A 363 -24.15 7.53 -7.55
N ARG A 364 -24.88 7.65 -6.44
CA ARG A 364 -24.28 7.97 -5.14
C ARG A 364 -23.60 6.75 -4.55
N SER A 365 -22.38 6.94 -4.04
CA SER A 365 -21.67 5.98 -3.22
C SER A 365 -21.44 6.54 -1.82
N PRO A 366 -21.24 5.70 -0.79
CA PRO A 366 -20.78 6.17 0.51
C PRO A 366 -19.48 6.98 0.39
N ALA A 367 -19.35 8.05 1.19
CA ALA A 367 -18.18 8.94 1.12
C ALA A 367 -16.86 8.24 1.48
N ALA A 368 -16.92 7.22 2.33
CA ALA A 368 -15.76 6.42 2.72
C ALA A 368 -15.34 5.36 1.69
N TRP A 369 -16.10 5.19 0.60
CA TRP A 369 -15.81 4.18 -0.41
C TRP A 369 -14.86 4.73 -1.49
N ILE A 370 -14.04 3.84 -2.02
CA ILE A 370 -13.10 4.14 -3.09
C ILE A 370 -13.90 4.22 -4.40
N ARG A 371 -13.82 5.35 -5.09
CA ARG A 371 -14.43 5.51 -6.42
C ARG A 371 -13.61 4.75 -7.45
N ALA A 372 -14.29 4.00 -8.31
CA ALA A 372 -13.68 3.17 -9.35
C ALA A 372 -14.34 3.36 -10.73
N ALA A 373 -15.09 4.46 -10.89
CA ALA A 373 -15.88 4.81 -12.07
C ALA A 373 -15.02 5.30 -13.26
N ASP A 374 -13.96 4.57 -13.62
CA ASP A 374 -13.00 4.98 -14.64
C ASP A 374 -13.16 4.26 -15.97
N HIS A 375 -13.53 2.98 -15.96
CA HIS A 375 -13.58 2.18 -17.18
C HIS A 375 -14.54 0.97 -17.05
N MET A 376 -14.90 0.41 -18.20
CA MET A 376 -15.53 -0.91 -18.32
C MET A 376 -14.51 -1.88 -18.91
N VAL A 377 -14.29 -3.03 -18.28
CA VAL A 377 -13.45 -4.10 -18.85
C VAL A 377 -14.25 -4.82 -19.94
N VAL A 378 -13.65 -4.97 -21.12
CA VAL A 378 -14.25 -5.63 -22.29
C VAL A 378 -13.75 -7.08 -22.40
N ALA A 379 -12.43 -7.25 -22.39
CA ALA A 379 -11.77 -8.54 -22.56
C ALA A 379 -10.50 -8.59 -21.69
N VAL A 380 -10.14 -9.78 -21.23
CA VAL A 380 -8.88 -10.01 -20.50
C VAL A 380 -7.80 -10.46 -21.48
N GLY A 381 -6.59 -9.95 -21.34
CA GLY A 381 -5.49 -10.20 -22.28
C GLY A 381 -5.58 -9.35 -23.55
N GLU A 382 -5.07 -9.88 -24.64
CA GLU A 382 -5.05 -9.27 -25.98
C GLU A 382 -5.91 -10.12 -26.92
N PRO A 383 -7.23 -9.85 -27.00
CA PRO A 383 -8.08 -10.53 -27.96
C PRO A 383 -7.68 -10.17 -29.39
N GLU A 384 -7.94 -11.08 -30.32
CA GLU A 384 -7.77 -10.80 -31.75
C GLU A 384 -8.63 -9.59 -32.17
N PRO A 385 -8.14 -8.69 -33.05
CA PRO A 385 -8.90 -7.51 -33.44
C PRO A 385 -10.32 -7.80 -33.95
N ALA A 386 -10.50 -8.92 -34.66
CA ALA A 386 -11.79 -9.38 -35.14
C ALA A 386 -12.75 -9.80 -34.00
N GLU A 387 -12.22 -10.39 -32.93
CA GLU A 387 -13.01 -10.75 -31.74
C GLU A 387 -13.46 -9.49 -31.00
N LEU A 388 -12.57 -8.51 -30.82
CA LEU A 388 -12.91 -7.23 -30.21
C LEU A 388 -13.97 -6.48 -31.02
N GLU A 389 -13.80 -6.42 -32.35
CA GLU A 389 -14.79 -5.81 -33.24
C GLU A 389 -16.11 -6.57 -33.22
N ALA A 390 -16.12 -7.90 -33.11
CA ALA A 390 -17.33 -8.69 -32.92
C ALA A 390 -18.03 -8.37 -31.58
N GLN A 391 -17.26 -8.19 -30.51
CA GLN A 391 -17.79 -7.96 -29.17
C GLN A 391 -18.35 -6.55 -28.95
N ILE A 392 -17.62 -5.51 -29.39
CA ILE A 392 -17.98 -4.11 -29.10
C ILE A 392 -18.13 -3.21 -30.33
N GLY A 393 -17.87 -3.73 -31.54
CA GLY A 393 -18.02 -2.96 -32.78
C GLY A 393 -16.99 -1.84 -32.98
N ALA A 394 -15.91 -1.86 -32.21
CA ALA A 394 -14.88 -0.82 -32.20
C ALA A 394 -13.48 -1.42 -32.06
N ALA A 395 -12.50 -0.75 -32.68
CA ALA A 395 -11.08 -1.05 -32.53
C ALA A 395 -10.46 -0.25 -31.37
N VAL A 396 -9.26 -0.67 -30.93
CA VAL A 396 -8.45 0.09 -29.98
C VAL A 396 -8.20 1.51 -30.51
N GLY A 397 -8.38 2.51 -29.66
CA GLY A 397 -8.27 3.93 -29.99
C GLY A 397 -9.58 4.58 -30.44
N GLU A 398 -10.61 3.79 -30.77
CA GLU A 398 -11.90 4.33 -31.18
C GLU A 398 -12.78 4.76 -30.01
N ARG A 399 -13.68 5.70 -30.28
CA ARG A 399 -14.68 6.16 -29.32
C ARG A 399 -15.93 5.30 -29.41
N VAL A 400 -16.52 5.03 -28.25
CA VAL A 400 -17.79 4.32 -28.13
C VAL A 400 -18.69 5.03 -27.13
N GLU A 401 -20.00 4.84 -27.29
CA GLU A 401 -20.98 5.20 -26.26
C GLU A 401 -21.45 3.94 -25.52
N LEU A 402 -21.59 4.04 -24.21
CA LEU A 402 -22.09 3.01 -23.32
C LEU A 402 -23.44 3.46 -22.79
N VAL A 403 -24.50 2.72 -23.10
CA VAL A 403 -25.83 2.96 -22.56
C VAL A 403 -25.99 2.17 -21.28
N VAL A 404 -26.11 2.89 -20.18
CA VAL A 404 -26.23 2.35 -18.84
C VAL A 404 -27.67 2.47 -18.38
N ASP A 405 -28.32 1.36 -18.04
CA ASP A 405 -29.77 1.35 -17.76
C ASP A 405 -30.14 0.97 -16.33
N ALA A 406 -29.22 0.33 -15.61
CA ALA A 406 -29.46 -0.17 -14.27
C ALA A 406 -28.25 -0.03 -13.35
N MET A 407 -28.51 0.00 -12.04
CA MET A 407 -27.50 -0.07 -10.99
C MET A 407 -27.70 -1.33 -10.14
N GLY A 408 -26.61 -1.87 -9.62
CA GLY A 408 -26.64 -2.97 -8.69
C GLY A 408 -25.56 -2.83 -7.63
N ALA A 409 -25.68 -3.62 -6.57
CA ALA A 409 -24.72 -3.58 -5.48
C ALA A 409 -24.57 -4.95 -4.82
N VAL A 410 -23.35 -5.25 -4.38
CA VAL A 410 -23.11 -6.25 -3.33
C VAL A 410 -23.06 -5.48 -2.01
N ARG A 411 -23.92 -5.87 -1.08
CA ARG A 411 -24.10 -5.20 0.21
C ARG A 411 -22.75 -4.97 0.90
N ASP A 412 -22.53 -3.74 1.33
CA ASP A 412 -21.35 -3.29 2.07
C ASP A 412 -19.99 -3.55 1.35
N ALA A 413 -20.02 -3.79 0.03
CA ALA A 413 -18.84 -4.19 -0.74
C ALA A 413 -18.64 -3.41 -2.04
N VAL A 414 -19.61 -3.39 -2.96
CA VAL A 414 -19.43 -2.77 -4.28
C VAL A 414 -20.74 -2.24 -4.85
N ILE A 415 -20.67 -1.12 -5.56
CA ILE A 415 -21.75 -0.56 -6.38
C ILE A 415 -21.24 -0.50 -7.82
N ALA A 416 -22.06 -0.98 -8.75
CA ALA A 416 -21.77 -0.93 -10.18
C ALA A 416 -23.02 -0.53 -10.98
N VAL A 417 -22.79 -0.17 -12.23
CA VAL A 417 -23.86 0.05 -13.20
C VAL A 417 -23.74 -0.90 -14.37
N ARG A 418 -24.88 -1.36 -14.89
CA ARG A 418 -24.97 -2.28 -16.02
C ARG A 418 -24.94 -1.51 -17.32
N VAL A 419 -24.09 -1.94 -18.24
CA VAL A 419 -24.09 -1.49 -19.64
C VAL A 419 -25.02 -2.40 -20.40
N ALA A 420 -26.11 -1.84 -20.93
CA ALA A 420 -27.08 -2.57 -21.73
C ALA A 420 -26.74 -2.57 -23.23
N GLU A 421 -26.06 -1.53 -23.68
CA GLU A 421 -25.75 -1.32 -25.09
C GLU A 421 -24.40 -0.61 -25.23
N ILE A 422 -23.63 -1.01 -26.23
CA ILE A 422 -22.40 -0.35 -26.67
C ILE A 422 -22.64 0.13 -28.10
N ARG A 423 -22.45 1.43 -28.34
CA ARG A 423 -22.63 2.05 -29.64
C ARG A 423 -21.28 2.46 -30.23
N ALA A 424 -21.00 1.94 -31.40
CA ALA A 424 -19.78 2.21 -32.14
C ALA A 424 -20.10 2.36 -33.63
N ARG A 425 -19.51 3.35 -34.31
CA ARG A 425 -19.68 3.58 -35.76
C ARG A 425 -21.14 3.57 -36.24
N GLY A 426 -22.06 4.07 -35.40
CA GLY A 426 -23.50 4.11 -35.70
C GLY A 426 -24.26 2.79 -35.53
N ALA A 427 -23.59 1.72 -35.07
CA ALA A 427 -24.22 0.45 -34.76
C ALA A 427 -24.36 0.25 -33.24
N ALA A 428 -25.50 -0.29 -32.84
CA ALA A 428 -25.84 -0.69 -31.48
C ALA A 428 -25.53 -2.17 -31.26
N ARG A 429 -24.81 -2.51 -30.18
CA ARG A 429 -24.54 -3.91 -29.81
C ARG A 429 -24.87 -4.15 -28.34
N ALA A 430 -25.56 -5.24 -28.06
CA ALA A 430 -25.71 -5.72 -26.68
C ALA A 430 -24.41 -6.43 -26.27
N PRO A 431 -23.92 -6.22 -25.03
CA PRO A 431 -22.82 -7.02 -24.50
C PRO A 431 -23.18 -8.52 -24.43
N PRO A 432 -22.18 -9.42 -24.41
CA PRO A 432 -22.43 -10.86 -24.30
C PRO A 432 -23.27 -11.21 -23.06
N PRO A 433 -24.23 -12.16 -23.16
CA PRO A 433 -25.16 -12.47 -22.08
C PRO A 433 -24.50 -13.13 -20.86
N ASP A 434 -23.37 -13.81 -21.05
CA ASP A 434 -22.76 -14.67 -20.04
C ASP A 434 -21.92 -13.91 -19.00
N THR A 435 -21.63 -12.63 -19.22
CA THR A 435 -20.93 -11.79 -18.25
C THR A 435 -21.57 -10.40 -18.22
N PRO A 436 -22.07 -9.92 -17.06
CA PRO A 436 -22.66 -8.58 -16.99
C PRO A 436 -21.58 -7.53 -17.27
N ALA A 437 -21.59 -6.95 -18.47
CA ALA A 437 -20.80 -5.79 -18.80
C ALA A 437 -21.21 -4.65 -17.88
N CYS A 438 -20.32 -4.28 -16.97
CA CYS A 438 -20.62 -3.31 -15.93
C CYS A 438 -19.43 -2.40 -15.66
N ILE A 439 -19.74 -1.19 -15.20
CA ILE A 439 -18.77 -0.23 -14.70
C ILE A 439 -18.87 -0.23 -13.19
N THR A 440 -17.79 -0.58 -12.50
CA THR A 440 -17.72 -0.41 -11.05
C THR A 440 -17.75 1.08 -10.73
N VAL A 441 -18.72 1.53 -9.93
CA VAL A 441 -18.82 2.94 -9.53
C VAL A 441 -17.95 3.19 -8.30
N ALA A 442 -18.08 2.34 -7.29
CA ALA A 442 -17.33 2.43 -6.05
C ALA A 442 -17.26 1.08 -5.34
N HIS A 443 -16.22 0.86 -4.53
CA HIS A 443 -16.08 -0.30 -3.67
C HIS A 443 -15.63 0.10 -2.26
N SER A 444 -15.98 -0.74 -1.29
CA SER A 444 -15.70 -0.54 0.12
C SER A 444 -14.24 -0.85 0.43
N GLY A 445 -13.43 0.21 0.59
CA GLY A 445 -12.10 0.11 1.18
C GLY A 445 -12.11 -0.53 2.58
N PRO A 446 -13.04 -0.16 3.49
CA PRO A 446 -13.09 -0.70 4.86
C PRO A 446 -13.29 -2.22 4.97
N THR A 447 -13.92 -2.86 3.99
CA THR A 447 -14.11 -4.32 3.96
C THR A 447 -13.09 -5.03 3.05
N ALA A 448 -12.06 -4.31 2.58
CA ALA A 448 -11.10 -4.77 1.57
C ALA A 448 -11.78 -5.32 0.30
N ALA A 449 -12.99 -4.83 -0.01
CA ALA A 449 -13.74 -5.25 -1.18
C ALA A 449 -13.01 -4.80 -2.46
N ARG A 450 -12.99 -5.67 -3.47
CA ARG A 450 -12.36 -5.40 -4.77
C ARG A 450 -13.41 -5.02 -5.81
N ALA A 451 -13.02 -4.22 -6.79
CA ALA A 451 -13.88 -3.85 -7.93
C ALA A 451 -14.42 -5.08 -8.68
N SER A 452 -13.63 -6.16 -8.77
CA SER A 452 -14.03 -7.43 -9.40
C SER A 452 -15.27 -8.08 -8.77
N LEU A 453 -15.62 -7.74 -7.52
CA LEU A 453 -16.87 -8.21 -6.91
C LEU A 453 -18.12 -7.72 -7.64
N ALA A 454 -18.02 -6.72 -8.51
CA ALA A 454 -19.13 -6.27 -9.35
C ALA A 454 -19.70 -7.40 -10.22
N GLN A 455 -18.87 -8.39 -10.60
CA GLN A 455 -19.28 -9.57 -11.35
C GLN A 455 -20.28 -10.46 -10.58
N ARG A 456 -20.37 -10.32 -9.25
CA ARG A 456 -21.29 -11.08 -8.39
C ARG A 456 -22.66 -10.42 -8.25
N ILE A 457 -22.90 -9.29 -8.89
CA ILE A 457 -24.18 -8.58 -8.82
C ILE A 457 -25.22 -9.34 -9.66
N THR A 458 -26.20 -9.92 -8.99
CA THR A 458 -27.31 -10.65 -9.63
C THR A 458 -28.59 -9.82 -9.72
N ARG A 459 -28.74 -8.78 -8.89
CA ARG A 459 -29.93 -7.92 -8.83
C ARG A 459 -29.60 -6.53 -9.34
N TRP A 460 -30.24 -6.17 -10.44
CA TRP A 460 -30.11 -4.88 -11.12
C TRP A 460 -31.42 -4.10 -11.02
N ARG A 461 -31.34 -2.84 -10.59
CA ARG A 461 -32.47 -1.91 -10.50
C ARG A 461 -32.32 -0.82 -11.54
N ALA A 462 -33.37 -0.55 -12.30
CA ALA A 462 -33.39 0.53 -13.27
C ALA A 462 -32.97 1.87 -12.65
N LEU A 463 -32.25 2.68 -13.42
CA LEU A 463 -31.88 4.02 -13.01
C LEU A 463 -33.12 4.92 -12.93
N HIS A 464 -33.25 5.68 -11.83
CA HIS A 464 -34.39 6.58 -11.63
C HIS A 464 -34.51 7.67 -12.70
N ALA A 465 -33.39 8.11 -13.27
CA ALA A 465 -33.35 9.13 -14.31
C ALA A 465 -33.54 8.55 -15.73
N GLY A 466 -33.82 7.25 -15.85
CA GLY A 466 -33.77 6.54 -17.13
C GLY A 466 -32.34 6.18 -17.55
N PRO A 467 -32.19 5.60 -18.76
CA PRO A 467 -30.88 5.23 -19.30
C PRO A 467 -29.93 6.42 -19.42
N LEU A 468 -28.67 6.18 -19.07
CA LEU A 468 -27.58 7.14 -19.12
C LEU A 468 -26.64 6.78 -20.25
N VAL A 469 -26.35 7.72 -21.14
CA VAL A 469 -25.33 7.54 -22.18
C VAL A 469 -24.00 8.09 -21.69
N LEU A 470 -22.99 7.24 -21.67
CA LEU A 470 -21.61 7.58 -21.33
C LEU A 470 -20.75 7.42 -22.58
N ASP A 471 -19.73 8.25 -22.75
CA ASP A 471 -18.74 8.13 -23.81
C ASP A 471 -17.38 7.72 -23.24
N GLY A 472 -16.65 6.93 -24.03
CA GLY A 472 -15.31 6.48 -23.68
C GLY A 472 -14.47 6.12 -24.90
N THR A 473 -13.26 5.66 -24.65
CA THR A 473 -12.30 5.26 -25.68
C THR A 473 -11.79 3.86 -25.37
N VAL A 474 -11.78 2.99 -26.37
CA VAL A 474 -11.25 1.63 -26.27
C VAL A 474 -9.73 1.73 -26.11
N ALA A 475 -9.17 1.15 -25.06
CA ALA A 475 -7.75 1.19 -24.76
C ALA A 475 -7.26 -0.18 -24.27
N VAL A 476 -6.04 -0.52 -24.69
CA VAL A 476 -5.30 -1.65 -24.10
C VAL A 476 -4.67 -1.17 -22.81
N HIS A 477 -5.02 -1.81 -21.71
CA HIS A 477 -4.39 -1.56 -20.42
C HIS A 477 -3.23 -2.53 -20.24
N THR A 478 -2.00 -2.03 -20.27
CA THR A 478 -0.80 -2.85 -20.07
C THR A 478 -0.36 -2.83 -18.62
N LEU A 479 0.09 -3.98 -18.11
CA LEU A 479 0.78 -4.08 -16.84
C LEU A 479 2.22 -4.52 -17.07
N THR A 480 3.07 -4.23 -16.11
CA THR A 480 4.47 -4.63 -16.13
C THR A 480 4.74 -5.54 -14.93
N THR A 481 5.31 -6.72 -15.20
CA THR A 481 5.69 -7.71 -14.19
C THR A 481 7.20 -7.78 -14.01
N GLY A 482 7.62 -8.40 -12.91
CA GLY A 482 9.00 -8.70 -12.59
C GLY A 482 9.15 -10.19 -12.31
N GLU A 483 10.01 -10.84 -13.07
CA GLU A 483 10.29 -12.26 -12.92
C GLU A 483 11.75 -12.51 -12.58
N LEU A 484 12.00 -13.30 -11.53
CA LEU A 484 13.34 -13.80 -11.27
C LEU A 484 13.76 -14.75 -12.40
N VAL A 485 14.89 -14.43 -13.02
CA VAL A 485 15.57 -15.30 -13.96
C VAL A 485 16.00 -16.54 -13.20
N ARG A 486 15.40 -17.67 -13.55
CA ARG A 486 15.77 -18.96 -12.96
C ARG A 486 16.97 -19.52 -13.72
N PRO A 487 17.86 -20.27 -13.05
CA PRO A 487 18.82 -21.07 -13.79
C PRO A 487 18.04 -21.98 -14.75
N PRO A 488 18.61 -22.29 -15.94
CA PRO A 488 18.00 -23.28 -16.82
C PRO A 488 17.76 -24.55 -16.01
N VAL A 489 16.52 -25.02 -15.99
CA VAL A 489 16.20 -26.29 -15.35
C VAL A 489 16.86 -27.35 -16.22
N VAL A 490 17.98 -27.89 -15.75
CA VAL A 490 18.56 -29.08 -16.35
C VAL A 490 17.51 -30.16 -16.17
N ALA A 491 16.98 -30.67 -17.29
CA ALA A 491 16.01 -31.75 -17.24
C ALA A 491 16.67 -32.94 -16.51
N GLU A 492 16.12 -33.29 -15.35
CA GLU A 492 16.53 -34.51 -14.66
C GLU A 492 16.14 -35.72 -15.53
N PRO A 493 16.94 -36.80 -15.54
CA PRO A 493 16.60 -38.01 -16.28
C PRO A 493 15.19 -38.52 -15.95
N VAL A 494 14.81 -38.50 -14.68
CA VAL A 494 13.44 -38.80 -14.23
C VAL A 494 12.84 -37.56 -13.55
N SER A 495 11.70 -37.10 -14.06
CA SER A 495 10.91 -36.03 -13.44
C SER A 495 10.20 -36.53 -12.17
N ILE A 496 10.84 -36.36 -11.02
CA ILE A 496 10.28 -36.76 -9.72
C ILE A 496 8.95 -36.03 -9.46
N GLY A 497 8.88 -34.73 -9.77
CA GLY A 497 7.64 -33.96 -9.65
C GLY A 497 6.52 -34.50 -10.53
N GLY A 498 6.86 -34.97 -11.75
CA GLY A 498 5.92 -35.65 -12.63
C GLY A 498 5.40 -36.96 -12.04
N LEU A 499 6.28 -37.79 -11.46
CA LEU A 499 5.88 -39.02 -10.77
C LEU A 499 4.98 -38.76 -9.55
N VAL A 500 5.32 -37.75 -8.74
CA VAL A 500 4.50 -37.31 -7.60
C VAL A 500 3.11 -36.86 -8.07
N CYS A 501 3.02 -36.04 -9.11
CA CYS A 501 1.73 -35.57 -9.64
C CYS A 501 0.91 -36.71 -10.26
N ALA A 502 1.56 -37.68 -10.91
CA ALA A 502 0.89 -38.83 -11.48
C ALA A 502 0.31 -39.74 -10.38
N ARG A 503 1.03 -39.89 -9.26
CA ARG A 503 0.60 -40.73 -8.14
C ARG A 503 -0.46 -40.06 -7.26
N TRP A 504 -0.32 -38.77 -6.99
CA TRP A 504 -1.21 -37.97 -6.15
C TRP A 504 -1.66 -36.70 -6.88
N PRO A 505 -2.63 -36.84 -7.79
CA PRO A 505 -3.14 -35.74 -8.60
C PRO A 505 -3.89 -34.67 -7.79
N GLU A 506 -4.06 -34.84 -6.49
CA GLU A 506 -4.61 -33.86 -5.55
C GLU A 506 -3.55 -32.87 -5.01
N LEU A 507 -2.26 -33.24 -5.02
CA LEU A 507 -1.19 -32.36 -4.53
C LEU A 507 -1.04 -31.14 -5.45
N ARG A 508 -0.80 -29.97 -4.85
CA ARG A 508 -0.66 -28.70 -5.58
C ARG A 508 0.50 -27.87 -5.02
N GLY A 509 1.18 -27.14 -5.89
CA GLY A 509 2.14 -26.10 -5.51
C GLY A 509 3.21 -26.55 -4.51
N ARG A 510 3.15 -26.01 -3.28
CA ARG A 510 4.16 -26.26 -2.23
C ARG A 510 4.17 -27.71 -1.76
N ASP A 511 3.03 -28.40 -1.78
CA ASP A 511 2.93 -29.79 -1.31
C ASP A 511 3.68 -30.75 -2.25
N ILE A 512 3.60 -30.49 -3.56
CA ILE A 512 4.43 -31.19 -4.56
C ILE A 512 5.91 -30.93 -4.26
N GLY A 513 6.29 -29.68 -4.00
CA GLY A 513 7.67 -29.33 -3.65
C GLY A 513 8.18 -30.06 -2.42
N ALA A 514 7.37 -30.10 -1.34
CA ALA A 514 7.70 -30.82 -0.11
C ALA A 514 7.80 -32.34 -0.34
N ALA A 515 6.90 -32.92 -1.13
CA ALA A 515 6.94 -34.32 -1.51
C ALA A 515 8.22 -34.65 -2.30
N VAL A 516 8.59 -33.84 -3.30
CA VAL A 516 9.83 -34.02 -4.09
C VAL A 516 11.07 -33.99 -3.19
N VAL A 517 11.13 -33.07 -2.22
CA VAL A 517 12.23 -33.02 -1.25
C VAL A 517 12.33 -34.32 -0.44
N ARG A 518 11.20 -34.85 0.04
CA ARG A 518 11.17 -36.13 0.77
C ARG A 518 11.53 -37.33 -0.12
N VAL A 519 11.09 -37.35 -1.38
CA VAL A 519 11.49 -38.40 -2.34
C VAL A 519 13.00 -38.39 -2.51
N ARG A 520 13.59 -37.21 -2.74
CA ARG A 520 15.04 -37.05 -2.89
C ARG A 520 15.80 -37.49 -1.64
N GLN A 521 15.28 -37.18 -0.45
CA GLN A 521 15.88 -37.65 0.80
C GLN A 521 15.88 -39.18 0.86
N ARG A 522 14.75 -39.84 0.59
CA ARG A 522 14.69 -41.32 0.56
C ARG A 522 15.54 -41.95 -0.54
N MET A 523 15.61 -41.33 -1.71
CA MET A 523 16.51 -41.76 -2.78
C MET A 523 17.96 -41.72 -2.31
N ALA A 524 18.38 -40.65 -1.62
CA ALA A 524 19.71 -40.55 -1.04
C ALA A 524 19.94 -41.62 0.04
N ASP A 525 18.98 -41.82 0.96
CA ASP A 525 19.07 -42.83 2.02
C ASP A 525 19.18 -44.26 1.46
N GLN A 526 18.57 -44.53 0.30
CA GLN A 526 18.59 -45.83 -0.39
C GLN A 526 19.69 -45.96 -1.46
N GLY A 527 20.52 -44.94 -1.66
CA GLY A 527 21.55 -44.92 -2.70
C GLY A 527 21.01 -45.00 -4.13
N VAL A 528 19.80 -44.47 -4.39
CA VAL A 528 19.15 -44.47 -5.71
C VAL A 528 19.45 -43.17 -6.43
N ALA A 529 20.27 -43.23 -7.49
CA ALA A 529 20.55 -42.08 -8.35
C ALA A 529 19.35 -41.74 -9.26
N ASN A 530 19.15 -40.45 -9.57
CA ASN A 530 18.14 -40.00 -10.53
C ASN A 530 18.58 -40.28 -11.97
N LEU A 531 18.44 -41.53 -12.40
CA LEU A 531 18.74 -42.03 -13.75
C LEU A 531 17.50 -42.73 -14.31
N GLU A 532 17.35 -42.74 -15.64
CA GLU A 532 16.19 -43.35 -16.31
C GLU A 532 16.04 -44.84 -15.98
N GLU A 533 17.16 -45.56 -15.86
CA GLU A 533 17.21 -46.97 -15.43
C GLU A 533 16.64 -47.21 -14.02
N ASN A 534 16.66 -46.19 -13.16
CA ASN A 534 16.11 -46.26 -11.80
C ASN A 534 14.65 -45.78 -11.72
N ARG A 535 14.00 -45.42 -12.83
CA ARG A 535 12.64 -44.85 -12.84
C ARG A 535 11.64 -45.68 -12.03
N ALA A 536 11.65 -47.01 -12.17
CA ALA A 536 10.74 -47.90 -11.44
C ALA A 536 10.97 -47.81 -9.92
N ARG A 537 12.23 -47.89 -9.47
CA ARG A 537 12.59 -47.76 -8.05
C ARG A 537 12.23 -46.39 -7.48
N ILE A 538 12.40 -45.32 -8.27
CA ILE A 538 11.99 -43.96 -7.88
C ILE A 538 10.46 -43.90 -7.74
N ALA A 539 9.71 -44.51 -8.67
CA ALA A 539 8.25 -44.59 -8.60
C ALA A 539 7.77 -45.37 -7.36
N ASP A 540 8.49 -46.41 -6.93
CA ASP A 540 8.19 -47.15 -5.69
C ASP A 540 8.45 -46.29 -4.43
N ILE A 541 9.55 -45.52 -4.42
CA ILE A 541 9.84 -44.56 -3.33
C ILE A 541 8.75 -43.51 -3.25
N VAL A 542 8.28 -43.01 -4.40
CA VAL A 542 7.10 -42.14 -4.50
C VAL A 542 5.91 -42.89 -3.91
N ALA A 543 5.53 -44.08 -4.39
CA ALA A 543 4.33 -44.78 -3.92
C ALA A 543 4.25 -45.03 -2.39
N THR A 544 5.37 -45.06 -1.68
CA THR A 544 5.46 -45.32 -0.23
C THR A 544 5.53 -44.06 0.65
N LEU A 545 5.45 -42.86 0.07
CA LEU A 545 5.81 -41.61 0.75
C LEU A 545 4.68 -40.97 1.58
N PHE A 546 3.45 -41.39 1.33
CA PHE A 546 2.25 -40.94 2.03
C PHE A 546 1.41 -42.14 2.47
#